data_AF-A0A7V9I6G9-F1
#
_entry.id   AF-A0A7V9I6G9-F1
#
_cell.length_a   1.000
_cell.length_b   1.000
_cell.length_c   1.000
_cell.angle_alpha   90.00
_cell.angle_beta   90.00
_cell.angle_gamma   90.00
#
_symmetry.space_group_name_H-M   'P 1'
#
loop_
_entity.id
_entity.type
_entity.pdbx_description
1 polymer ?
#
loop_
_entity_poly.entity_id
_entity_poly.type
_entity_poly.pdbx_seq_one_letter_code
_entity_poly.pdbx_strand_id
1 'polypeptide(L)'
;MSTLQASAGGIDRLAKEAEAAIPVRLPGEKGILVIGDRQSGKGIAITFWEDEQAMRESEEAANKLRSEIAEGSGSEIVGVERFEVLVDQRG
;
A
#
# COMPACT_ATOMS: atom_id res chain seq x y z
N MET A 1 5.25 0.90 4.46
CA MET A 1 5.06 -0.42 3.81
C MET A 1 3.93 -1.15 4.50
N SER A 2 3.17 -1.92 3.74
CA SER A 2 2.09 -2.74 4.28
C SER A 2 2.05 -4.07 3.57
N THR A 3 1.88 -5.13 4.35
CA THR A 3 1.74 -6.48 3.83
C THR A 3 0.27 -6.87 3.92
N LEU A 4 -0.28 -7.41 2.84
CA LEU A 4 -1.64 -7.91 2.74
C LEU A 4 -1.62 -9.39 2.33
N GLN A 5 -2.56 -10.16 2.86
CA GLN A 5 -2.77 -11.54 2.49
C GLN A 5 -4.11 -11.68 1.78
N ALA A 6 -4.08 -11.95 0.49
CA ALA A 6 -5.27 -12.24 -0.29
C ALA A 6 -5.66 -13.72 -0.15
N SER A 7 -6.95 -14.01 -0.33
CA SER A 7 -7.44 -15.36 -0.58
C SER A 7 -6.91 -15.93 -1.91
N ALA A 8 -6.99 -17.25 -2.11
CA ALA A 8 -6.51 -17.88 -3.35
C ALA A 8 -7.14 -17.22 -4.59
N GLY A 9 -6.29 -16.70 -5.49
CA GLY A 9 -6.72 -15.95 -6.68
C GLY A 9 -7.12 -14.48 -6.43
N GLY A 10 -6.99 -13.95 -5.22
CA GLY A 10 -7.40 -12.60 -4.84
C GLY A 10 -6.40 -11.49 -5.21
N ILE A 11 -5.17 -11.82 -5.65
CA ILE A 11 -4.14 -10.83 -5.97
C ILE A 11 -4.54 -9.88 -7.09
N ASP A 12 -5.24 -10.35 -8.12
CA ASP A 12 -5.66 -9.47 -9.21
C ASP A 12 -6.76 -8.49 -8.75
N ARG A 13 -7.59 -8.87 -7.77
CA ARG A 13 -8.52 -7.92 -7.11
C ARG A 13 -7.75 -6.89 -6.28
N LEU A 14 -6.75 -7.32 -5.51
CA LEU A 14 -5.90 -6.40 -4.76
C LEU A 14 -5.23 -5.37 -5.68
N ALA A 15 -4.70 -5.81 -6.82
CA ALA A 15 -4.11 -4.92 -7.81
C ALA A 15 -5.13 -3.91 -8.35
N LYS A 16 -6.35 -4.36 -8.67
CA LYS A 16 -7.43 -3.51 -9.18
C LYS A 16 -7.87 -2.46 -8.15
N GLU A 17 -8.08 -2.85 -6.90
CA GLU A 17 -8.47 -1.92 -5.83
C GLU A 17 -7.37 -0.89 -5.56
N ALA A 18 -6.10 -1.32 -5.57
CA ALA A 18 -4.98 -0.40 -5.41
C ALA A 18 -4.84 0.57 -6.59
N GLU A 19 -5.06 0.11 -7.83
CA GLU A 19 -5.07 0.97 -9.02
C GLU A 19 -6.20 2.00 -8.96
N ALA A 20 -7.40 1.59 -8.54
CA ALA A 20 -8.54 2.47 -8.36
C ALA A 20 -8.30 3.54 -7.27
N ALA A 21 -7.45 3.26 -6.29
CA ALA A 21 -7.07 4.19 -5.24
C ALA A 21 -5.99 5.21 -5.65
N ILE A 22 -5.29 5.03 -6.78
CA ILE A 22 -4.21 5.94 -7.23
C ILE A 22 -4.63 7.43 -7.29
N PRO A 23 -5.85 7.81 -7.73
CA PRO A 23 -6.27 9.21 -7.72
C PRO A 23 -6.41 9.81 -6.30
N VAL A 24 -6.58 8.98 -5.27
CA VAL A 24 -6.67 9.40 -3.87
C VAL A 24 -5.26 9.66 -3.35
N ARG A 25 -4.75 10.87 -3.61
CA ARG A 25 -3.43 11.30 -3.12
C ARG A 25 -3.51 11.89 -1.71
N LEU A 26 -2.61 11.47 -0.84
CA LEU A 26 -2.47 12.04 0.50
C LEU A 26 -1.44 13.18 0.53
N PRO A 27 -1.56 14.17 1.44
CA PRO A 27 -0.58 15.25 1.57
C PRO A 27 0.86 14.74 1.76
N GLY A 28 1.79 15.21 0.94
CA GLY A 28 3.19 14.79 0.97
C GLY A 28 3.48 13.40 0.39
N GLU A 29 2.48 12.71 -0.16
CA GLU A 29 2.68 11.44 -0.86
C GLU A 29 3.41 11.67 -2.20
N LYS A 30 4.49 10.93 -2.41
CA LYS A 30 5.32 10.95 -3.62
C LYS A 30 4.96 9.84 -4.60
N GLY A 31 4.27 8.80 -4.14
CA GLY A 31 3.72 7.74 -4.98
C GLY A 31 3.57 6.41 -4.26
N ILE A 32 3.19 5.39 -5.02
CA ILE A 32 2.96 4.04 -4.52
C ILE A 32 3.60 2.98 -5.43
N LEU A 33 4.09 1.90 -4.83
CA LEU A 33 4.47 0.66 -5.50
C LEU A 33 3.70 -0.50 -4.87
N VAL A 34 3.04 -1.31 -5.69
CA VAL A 34 2.34 -2.52 -5.24
C VAL A 34 2.95 -3.74 -5.92
N ILE A 35 3.29 -4.75 -5.12
CA ILE A 35 3.94 -5.99 -5.55
C ILE A 35 3.09 -7.16 -5.04
N GLY A 36 2.85 -8.16 -5.89
CA GLY A 36 2.02 -9.32 -5.53
C GLY A 36 2.65 -10.64 -5.94
N ASP A 37 2.60 -11.63 -5.04
CA ASP A 37 2.87 -13.03 -5.32
C ASP A 37 1.54 -13.78 -5.48
N ARG A 38 1.23 -14.17 -6.71
CA ARG A 38 -0.01 -14.87 -7.06
C ARG A 38 -0.10 -16.28 -6.50
N GLN A 39 1.04 -16.94 -6.24
CA GLN A 39 1.04 -18.30 -5.73
C GLN A 39 0.68 -18.32 -4.24
N SER A 40 1.32 -17.46 -3.45
CA SER A 40 1.07 -17.39 -2.00
C SER A 40 -0.12 -16.49 -1.63
N GLY A 41 -0.56 -15.61 -2.55
CA GLY A 41 -1.57 -14.59 -2.24
C GLY A 41 -1.01 -13.39 -1.48
N LYS A 42 0.32 -13.28 -1.31
CA LYS A 42 0.96 -12.19 -0.58
C LYS A 42 1.05 -10.92 -1.44
N GLY A 43 0.51 -9.81 -0.93
CA GLY A 43 0.66 -8.47 -1.48
C GLY A 43 1.50 -7.57 -0.58
N ILE A 44 2.27 -6.65 -1.19
CA ILE A 44 3.02 -5.61 -0.50
C ILE A 44 2.71 -4.28 -1.17
N ALA A 45 2.27 -3.30 -0.39
CA ALA A 45 2.10 -1.92 -0.82
C ALA A 45 3.14 -1.03 -0.13
N ILE A 46 3.83 -0.21 -0.90
CA ILE A 46 4.84 0.74 -0.44
C ILE A 46 4.39 2.13 -0.89
N THR A 47 4.04 3.00 0.06
CA THR A 47 3.83 4.42 -0.19
C THR A 47 5.11 5.18 0.15
N PHE A 48 5.45 6.14 -0.70
CA PHE A 48 6.60 7.02 -0.57
C PHE A 48 6.13 8.40 -0.16
N TRP A 49 6.90 9.05 0.71
CA TRP A 49 6.56 10.34 1.32
C TRP A 49 7.71 11.31 1.16
N GLU A 50 7.40 12.61 1.17
CA GLU A 50 8.40 13.68 1.10
C GLU A 50 9.38 13.64 2.28
N ASP A 51 8.84 13.43 3.48
CA ASP A 51 9.60 13.23 4.71
C ASP A 51 8.80 12.38 5.73
N GLU A 52 9.42 12.12 6.88
CA GLU A 52 8.80 11.38 7.96
C GLU A 52 7.59 12.10 8.57
N GLN A 53 7.60 13.44 8.59
CA GLN A 53 6.54 14.24 9.19
C GLN A 53 5.25 14.12 8.36
N ALA A 54 5.34 14.28 7.04
CA ALA A 54 4.22 14.10 6.11
C ALA A 54 3.63 12.69 6.18
N MET A 55 4.48 11.66 6.32
CA MET A 55 4.02 10.28 6.52
C MET A 55 3.22 10.14 7.82
N ARG A 56 3.69 10.72 8.93
CA ARG A 56 3.03 10.65 10.24
C ARG A 56 1.71 11.39 10.26
N GLU A 57 1.65 12.58 9.66
CA GLU A 57 0.42 13.38 9.55
C GLU A 57 -0.64 12.68 8.71
N SER A 58 -0.23 11.96 7.66
CA SER A 58 -1.13 11.23 6.77
C SER A 58 -1.47 9.82 7.24
N GLU A 59 -0.97 9.39 8.40
CA GLU A 59 -1.00 7.98 8.79
C GLU A 59 -2.42 7.45 9.01
N GLU A 60 -3.29 8.23 9.66
CA GLU A 60 -4.68 7.84 9.88
C GLU A 60 -5.44 7.67 8.55
N ALA A 61 -5.26 8.63 7.62
CA ALA A 61 -5.87 8.57 6.30
C ALA A 61 -5.33 7.38 5.48
N ALA A 62 -4.02 7.12 5.55
CA ALA A 62 -3.40 5.97 4.90
C ALA A 62 -3.88 4.64 5.49
N ASN A 63 -4.12 4.58 6.81
CA ASN A 63 -4.69 3.41 7.46
C ASN A 63 -6.12 3.14 6.99
N LYS A 64 -6.95 4.19 6.89
CA LYS A 64 -8.31 4.07 6.37
C LYS A 64 -8.32 3.56 4.91
N LEU A 65 -7.54 4.20 4.03
CA LEU A 65 -7.46 3.81 2.62
C LEU A 65 -7.00 2.36 2.45
N ARG A 66 -6.01 1.93 3.25
CA ARG A 66 -5.55 0.55 3.23
C ARG A 66 -6.63 -0.44 3.66
N SER A 67 -7.39 -0.12 4.70
CA SER A 67 -8.52 -0.95 5.15
C SER A 67 -9.59 -1.08 4.08
N GLU A 68 -9.92 0.01 3.39
CA GLU A 68 -10.88 0.00 2.28
C GLU A 68 -10.40 -0.88 1.12
N ILE A 69 -9.13 -0.79 0.74
CA ILE A 69 -8.52 -1.66 -0.29
C ILE A 69 -8.52 -3.13 0.15
N ALA A 70 -8.19 -3.41 1.41
CA ALA A 70 -8.19 -4.76 1.95
C ALA A 70 -9.61 -5.36 1.92
N GLU A 71 -10.60 -4.60 2.38
CA GLU A 71 -12.00 -5.01 2.35
C GLU A 71 -12.51 -5.25 0.93
N GLY A 72 -12.32 -4.29 0.01
CA GLY A 72 -12.76 -4.40 -1.39
C GLY A 72 -12.11 -5.55 -2.15
N SER A 73 -10.87 -5.90 -1.81
CA SER A 73 -10.15 -7.01 -2.44
C SER A 73 -10.41 -8.38 -1.78
N GLY A 74 -11.00 -8.40 -0.58
CA GLY A 74 -11.12 -9.59 0.25
C GLY A 74 -9.77 -10.08 0.77
N SER A 75 -8.88 -9.13 1.10
CA SER A 75 -7.56 -9.37 1.68
C SER A 75 -7.52 -8.98 3.16
N GLU A 76 -6.58 -9.54 3.89
CA GLU A 76 -6.29 -9.18 5.28
C GLU A 76 -5.00 -8.35 5.36
N ILE A 77 -4.98 -7.30 6.18
CA ILE A 77 -3.74 -6.56 6.47
C ILE A 77 -2.97 -7.34 7.53
N VAL A 78 -1.82 -7.89 7.15
CA VAL A 78 -1.00 -8.72 8.07
C VAL A 78 0.11 -7.93 8.75
N GLY A 79 0.45 -6.75 8.24
CA GLY A 79 1.50 -5.92 8.83
C GLY A 79 1.59 -4.52 8.22
N VAL A 80 2.06 -3.58 9.04
CA VAL A 80 2.40 -2.22 8.62
C VAL A 80 3.73 -1.83 9.25
N GLU A 81 4.70 -1.51 8.42
CA GLU A 81 6.06 -1.16 8.83
C GLU A 81 6.50 0.15 8.15
N ARG A 82 7.39 0.90 8.81
CA ARG A 82 7.94 2.16 8.33
C ARG A 82 9.43 1.99 8.06
N PHE A 83 9.91 2.56 6.96
CA PHE A 83 11.30 2.44 6.51
C PHE A 83 11.77 3.75 5.91
N GLU A 84 13.08 3.97 5.92
CA GLU A 84 13.74 5.04 5.18
C GLU A 84 14.25 4.51 3.84
N VAL A 85 14.13 5.34 2.80
CA VAL A 85 14.70 5.05 1.49
C VAL A 85 16.15 5.51 1.49
N LEU A 86 17.08 4.55 1.52
CA LEU A 86 18.52 4.86 1.50
C LEU A 86 19.04 5.10 0.08
N VAL A 87 18.43 4.45 -0.92
CA VAL A 87 18.79 4.55 -2.34
C VAL A 87 17.52 4.44 -3.18
N ASP A 88 17.26 5.40 -4.07
CA ASP A 88 16.29 5.29 -5.16
C ASP A 88 16.93 5.80 -6.45
N GLN A 89 16.99 4.95 -7.48
CA GLN A 89 17.52 5.35 -8.79
C GLN A 89 16.57 6.32 -9.53
N ARG A 90 15.28 6.32 -9.16
CA ARG A 90 14.23 7.07 -9.85
C ARG A 90 13.99 8.47 -9.28
N GLY A 91 14.67 8.79 -8.16
CA GLY A 91 14.58 10.08 -7.47
C GLY A 91 15.13 11.24 -8.27
#